data_AF-A0A819BXK4-F1
#
_entry.id   AF-A0A819BXK4-F1
#
_cell.length_a   1.000
_cell.length_b   1.000
_cell.length_c   1.000
_cell.angle_alpha   90.00
_cell.angle_beta   90.00
_cell.angle_gamma   90.00
#
_symmetry.space_group_name_H-M   'P 1'
#
loop_
_entity.id
_entity.type
_entity.pdbx_description
1 polymer ?
#
loop_
_entity_poly.entity_id
_entity_poly.type
_entity_poly.pdbx_seq_one_letter_code
_entity_poly.pdbx_strand_id
1 'polypeptide(L)'
;MGKFELVTIPSTDIEYVIERLKNHEKMTHEEAVKCVQELIHFYTAIKYGKRGSPSDMIDKAWHAHILNTPMYMEFTQATFGRFVHHVPYWSGHQSDGTEDDIYKYLISLLGVDHVDATVWGQEEINCVYNEHSSDVQRLEYCQKNISSHRQCTTSK
;
A
#
# COMPACT_ATOMS: atom_id res chain seq x y z
N MET A 1 3.48 11.74 23.62
CA MET A 1 3.56 10.89 22.41
C MET A 1 4.89 11.17 21.75
N GLY A 2 5.70 10.14 21.47
CA GLY A 2 6.96 10.31 20.75
C GLY A 2 6.70 10.84 19.34
N LYS A 3 7.63 11.62 18.79
CA LYS A 3 7.56 12.05 17.39
C LYS A 3 7.62 10.82 16.49
N PHE A 4 6.57 10.63 15.69
CA PHE A 4 6.53 9.65 14.62
C PHE A 4 7.22 10.23 13.38
N GLU A 5 7.91 9.39 12.62
CA GLU A 5 8.63 9.79 11.41
C GLU A 5 8.48 8.71 10.33
N LEU A 6 7.96 9.13 9.18
CA LEU A 6 7.87 8.30 7.98
C LEU A 6 9.27 7.85 7.52
N VAL A 7 9.34 6.63 7.00
CA VAL A 7 10.55 6.17 6.30
C VAL A 7 10.81 7.06 5.09
N THR A 8 12.07 7.44 4.89
CA THR A 8 12.50 8.16 3.69
C THR A 8 13.25 7.20 2.80
N ILE A 9 12.75 6.99 1.58
CA ILE A 9 13.46 6.26 0.53
C ILE A 9 14.29 7.29 -0.26
N PRO A 10 15.58 7.05 -0.56
CA PRO A 10 16.37 7.97 -1.39
C PRO A 10 15.70 8.25 -2.74
N SER A 11 15.83 9.48 -3.26
CA SER A 11 15.15 9.86 -4.50
C SER A 11 15.58 9.00 -5.70
N THR A 12 16.85 8.60 -5.74
CA THR A 12 17.39 7.69 -6.77
C THR A 12 16.71 6.33 -6.75
N ASP A 13 16.36 5.83 -5.57
CA ASP A 13 15.65 4.57 -5.40
C ASP A 13 14.20 4.72 -5.85
N ILE A 14 13.55 5.83 -5.49
CA ILE A 14 12.18 6.15 -5.91
C ILE A 14 12.10 6.21 -7.45
N GLU A 15 13.02 6.92 -8.09
CA GLU A 15 13.09 7.02 -9.56
C GLU A 15 13.24 5.64 -10.20
N TYR A 16 14.16 4.82 -9.68
CA TYR A 16 14.36 3.45 -10.14
C TYR A 16 13.10 2.57 -9.99
N VAL A 17 12.46 2.60 -8.82
CA VAL A 17 11.25 1.80 -8.56
C VAL A 17 10.11 2.23 -9.48
N ILE A 18 9.87 3.54 -9.63
CA ILE A 18 8.84 4.07 -10.53
C ILE A 18 9.10 3.63 -11.98
N GLU A 19 10.34 3.77 -12.47
CA GLU A 19 10.69 3.37 -13.83
C GLU A 19 10.45 1.87 -14.03
N ARG A 20 10.84 1.05 -13.07
CA ARG A 20 10.68 -0.40 -13.14
C ARG A 20 9.20 -0.82 -13.13
N LEU A 21 8.38 -0.24 -12.25
CA LEU A 21 6.94 -0.50 -12.21
C LEU A 21 6.27 -0.15 -13.55
N LYS A 22 6.61 0.99 -14.15
CA LYS A 22 6.10 1.35 -15.48
C LYS A 22 6.51 0.35 -16.56
N ASN A 23 7.79 -0.05 -16.57
CA ASN A 23 8.33 -0.86 -17.66
C ASN A 23 7.94 -2.33 -17.57
N HIS A 24 7.86 -2.89 -16.36
CA HIS A 24 7.66 -4.33 -16.12
C HIS A 24 6.26 -4.68 -15.62
N GLU A 25 5.64 -3.83 -14.80
CA GLU A 25 4.26 -4.03 -14.32
C GLU A 25 3.22 -3.31 -15.19
N LYS A 26 3.67 -2.54 -16.20
CA LYS A 26 2.82 -1.78 -17.13
C LYS A 26 1.91 -0.76 -16.45
N MET A 27 2.32 -0.27 -15.28
CA MET A 27 1.63 0.78 -14.55
C MET A 27 1.79 2.13 -15.24
N THR A 28 0.76 2.96 -15.13
CA THR A 28 0.87 4.40 -15.40
C THR A 28 1.83 5.06 -14.41
N HIS A 29 2.27 6.29 -14.71
CA HIS A 29 3.10 7.04 -13.77
C HIS A 29 2.39 7.31 -12.44
N GLU A 30 1.09 7.63 -12.49
CA GLU A 30 0.30 7.91 -11.28
C GLU A 30 0.18 6.67 -10.39
N GLU A 31 -0.15 5.50 -10.96
CA GLU A 31 -0.22 4.24 -10.22
C GLU A 31 1.14 3.88 -9.60
N ALA A 32 2.23 4.04 -10.34
CA ALA A 32 3.57 3.77 -9.83
C ALA A 32 3.95 4.70 -8.66
N VAL A 33 3.59 5.99 -8.74
CA VAL A 33 3.79 6.95 -7.64
C VAL A 33 2.99 6.55 -6.40
N LYS A 34 1.71 6.17 -6.56
CA LYS A 34 0.87 5.69 -5.45
C LYS A 34 1.45 4.43 -4.80
N CYS A 35 1.93 3.48 -5.60
CA CYS A 35 2.59 2.27 -5.07
C CYS A 35 3.83 2.61 -4.23
N VAL A 36 4.65 3.57 -4.66
CA VAL A 36 5.84 4.00 -3.89
C VAL A 36 5.44 4.74 -2.62
N GLN A 37 4.40 5.56 -2.65
CA GLN A 37 3.87 6.22 -1.45
C GLN A 37 3.41 5.19 -0.40
N GLU A 38 2.66 4.17 -0.81
CA GLU A 38 2.23 3.13 0.13
C GLU A 38 3.35 2.16 0.51
N LEU A 39 4.38 1.98 -0.32
CA LEU A 39 5.60 1.28 0.07
C LEU A 39 6.31 2.01 1.21
N ILE A 40 6.33 3.35 1.21
CA ILE A 40 6.85 4.16 2.33
C ILE A 40 6.03 3.90 3.60
N HIS A 41 4.70 3.87 3.52
CA HIS A 41 3.85 3.56 4.66
C HIS A 41 4.09 2.14 5.19
N PHE A 42 4.17 1.15 4.30
CA PHE A 42 4.46 -0.23 4.65
C PHE A 42 5.84 -0.38 5.34
N TYR A 43 6.89 0.22 4.78
CA TYR A 43 8.20 0.28 5.43
C TYR A 43 8.17 1.00 6.77
N THR A 44 7.34 2.03 6.90
CA THR A 44 7.16 2.70 8.18
C THR A 44 6.52 1.78 9.21
N ALA A 45 5.49 1.02 8.85
CA ALA A 45 4.93 0.00 9.74
C ALA A 45 6.00 -1.00 10.19
N ILE A 46 6.85 -1.48 9.28
CA ILE A 46 7.99 -2.35 9.61
C ILE A 46 8.98 -1.68 10.56
N LYS A 47 9.33 -0.41 10.33
CA LYS A 47 10.23 0.39 11.21
C LYS A 47 9.69 0.42 12.65
N TYR A 48 8.37 0.45 12.81
CA TYR A 48 7.68 0.43 14.10
C TYR A 48 7.28 -0.98 14.58
N GLY A 49 7.90 -2.02 14.03
CA GLY A 49 7.80 -3.39 14.53
C GLY A 49 6.55 -4.15 14.09
N LYS A 50 5.79 -3.62 13.12
CA LYS A 50 4.66 -4.34 12.53
C LYS A 50 5.12 -5.40 11.55
N ARG A 51 4.40 -6.52 11.56
CA ARG A 51 4.66 -7.68 10.71
C ARG A 51 3.37 -8.04 10.00
N GLY A 52 3.35 -8.05 8.69
CA GLY A 52 2.15 -8.38 7.94
C GLY A 52 2.43 -8.36 6.45
N SER A 53 1.53 -8.98 5.71
CA SER A 53 1.66 -9.07 4.26
C SER A 53 1.36 -7.72 3.58
N PRO A 54 2.15 -7.32 2.58
CA PRO A 54 1.79 -6.20 1.70
C PRO A 54 0.57 -6.57 0.85
N SER A 55 -0.12 -5.57 0.29
CA SER A 55 -1.04 -5.81 -0.84
C SER A 55 -0.26 -6.12 -2.11
N ASP A 56 -0.92 -6.67 -3.14
CA ASP A 56 -0.29 -7.00 -4.43
C ASP A 56 0.45 -5.81 -5.05
N MET A 57 -0.08 -4.59 -4.94
CA MET A 57 0.54 -3.39 -5.52
C MET A 57 1.79 -2.97 -4.74
N ILE A 58 1.75 -3.05 -3.42
CA ILE A 58 2.89 -2.75 -2.55
C ILE A 58 3.97 -3.82 -2.72
N ASP A 59 3.56 -5.08 -2.84
CA ASP A 59 4.44 -6.22 -3.08
C ASP A 59 5.24 -6.06 -4.38
N LYS A 60 4.58 -5.63 -5.46
CA LYS A 60 5.26 -5.28 -6.73
C LYS A 60 6.28 -4.16 -6.58
N ALA A 61 5.96 -3.12 -5.82
CA ALA A 61 6.90 -2.02 -5.54
C ALA A 61 8.09 -2.48 -4.69
N TRP A 62 7.84 -3.33 -3.69
CA TRP A 62 8.88 -3.92 -2.86
C TRP A 62 9.80 -4.84 -3.67
N HIS A 63 9.22 -5.71 -4.51
CA HIS A 63 9.96 -6.51 -5.49
C HIS A 63 10.83 -5.64 -6.39
N ALA A 64 10.26 -4.56 -6.92
CA ALA A 64 11.01 -3.64 -7.76
C ALA A 64 12.21 -3.05 -7.03
N HIS A 65 12.07 -2.64 -5.76
CA HIS A 65 13.16 -2.10 -4.95
C HIS A 65 14.24 -3.14 -4.68
N ILE A 66 13.87 -4.37 -4.28
CA ILE A 66 14.81 -5.48 -3.98
C ILE A 66 15.72 -5.82 -5.17
N LEU A 67 15.19 -5.76 -6.39
CA LEU A 67 15.90 -6.22 -7.59
C LEU A 67 17.16 -5.39 -7.92
N ASN A 68 17.30 -4.19 -7.38
CA ASN A 68 18.58 -3.49 -7.29
C ASN A 68 19.22 -3.77 -5.92
N THR A 69 19.83 -4.96 -5.79
CA THR A 69 20.27 -5.47 -4.50
C THR A 69 21.27 -4.58 -3.75
N PRO A 70 22.23 -3.86 -4.40
CA PRO A 70 23.11 -2.92 -3.68
C PRO A 70 22.33 -1.74 -3.09
N MET A 71 21.50 -1.09 -3.90
CA MET A 71 20.64 0.04 -3.50
C MET A 71 19.71 -0.36 -2.34
N TYR A 72 19.05 -1.51 -2.48
CA TYR A 72 18.14 -2.02 -1.45
C TYR A 72 18.86 -2.36 -0.14
N MET A 73 20.05 -2.96 -0.22
CA MET A 73 20.87 -3.26 0.95
C MET A 73 21.32 -1.98 1.67
N GLU A 74 21.77 -0.96 0.93
CA GLU A 74 22.16 0.34 1.50
C GLU A 74 20.97 1.02 2.18
N PHE A 75 19.82 1.09 1.50
CA PHE A 75 18.58 1.65 2.06
C PHE A 75 18.16 0.93 3.34
N THR A 76 18.12 -0.40 3.32
CA THR A 76 17.66 -1.17 4.48
C THR A 76 18.62 -1.10 5.66
N GLN A 77 19.93 -1.11 5.39
CA GLN A 77 20.95 -0.94 6.41
C GLN A 77 20.87 0.45 7.06
N ALA A 78 20.69 1.51 6.27
CA ALA A 78 20.56 2.88 6.78
C ALA A 78 19.26 3.10 7.58
N THR A 79 18.15 2.52 7.12
CA THR A 79 16.81 2.76 7.68
C THR A 79 16.47 1.85 8.87
N PHE A 80 16.84 0.58 8.80
CA PHE A 80 16.45 -0.45 9.77
C PHE A 80 17.63 -1.04 10.54
N GLY A 81 18.87 -0.71 10.17
CA GLY A 81 20.07 -1.32 10.76
C GLY A 81 20.29 -2.78 10.37
N ARG A 82 19.47 -3.33 9.47
CA ARG A 82 19.51 -4.72 9.00
C ARG A 82 18.86 -4.83 7.63
N PHE A 83 19.13 -5.93 6.92
CA PHE A 83 18.38 -6.28 5.74
C PHE A 83 16.92 -6.63 6.11
N VAL A 84 15.96 -6.13 5.31
CA VAL A 84 14.55 -6.49 5.45
C VAL A 84 14.25 -7.57 4.42
N HIS A 85 14.15 -8.82 4.88
CA HIS A 85 13.90 -9.94 4.00
C HIS A 85 12.44 -9.96 3.54
N HIS A 86 12.25 -10.13 2.23
CA HIS A 86 10.97 -10.50 1.65
C HIS A 86 10.97 -12.00 1.37
N VAL A 87 9.91 -12.69 1.78
CA VAL A 87 9.71 -14.12 1.53
C VAL A 87 8.40 -14.24 0.73
N PRO A 88 8.49 -14.50 -0.59
CA PRO A 88 7.30 -14.65 -1.41
C PRO A 88 6.43 -15.81 -0.94
N TYR A 89 5.12 -15.65 -1.06
CA TYR A 89 4.19 -16.73 -0.82
C TYR A 89 4.44 -17.90 -1.78
N TRP A 90 4.43 -19.11 -1.23
CA TRP A 90 4.48 -20.35 -2.00
C TRP A 90 3.63 -21.42 -1.28
N SER A 91 3.22 -22.46 -2.01
CA SER A 91 2.24 -23.44 -1.54
C SER A 91 2.62 -24.22 -0.27
N GLY A 92 3.88 -24.20 0.14
CA GLY A 92 4.36 -24.78 1.40
C GLY A 92 4.49 -23.79 2.55
N HIS A 93 4.22 -22.50 2.34
CA HIS A 93 4.29 -21.49 3.38
C HIS A 93 2.97 -21.46 4.15
N GLN A 94 3.01 -21.85 5.43
CA GLN A 94 1.91 -21.65 6.36
C GLN A 94 2.23 -20.38 7.14
N SER A 95 1.32 -19.39 7.11
CA SER A 95 1.42 -18.27 8.03
C SER A 95 1.28 -18.82 9.46
N ASP A 96 2.06 -18.27 10.38
CA ASP A 96 1.97 -18.64 11.81
C ASP A 96 0.75 -17.98 12.49
N GLY A 97 -0.07 -17.25 11.74
CA GLY A 97 -1.25 -16.53 12.20
C GLY A 97 -0.94 -15.27 13.02
N THR A 98 0.32 -14.80 13.04
CA THR A 98 0.76 -13.67 13.88
C THR A 98 0.87 -12.34 13.13
N GLU A 99 0.26 -12.22 11.96
CA GLU A 99 0.29 -11.01 11.14
C GLU A 99 -0.59 -9.89 11.74
N ASP A 100 0.00 -8.69 11.84
CA ASP A 100 -0.68 -7.44 12.12
C ASP A 100 -1.51 -6.98 10.91
N ASP A 101 -2.66 -6.37 11.20
CA ASP A 101 -3.42 -5.58 10.22
C ASP A 101 -2.70 -4.24 9.93
N ILE A 102 -1.70 -4.27 9.06
CA ILE A 102 -0.83 -3.11 8.79
C ILE A 102 -1.63 -1.87 8.39
N TYR A 103 -2.64 -2.01 7.52
CA TYR A 103 -3.44 -0.86 7.08
C TYR A 103 -4.23 -0.22 8.25
N LYS A 104 -4.77 -1.01 9.18
CA LYS A 104 -5.46 -0.48 10.37
C LYS A 104 -4.50 0.27 11.27
N TYR A 105 -3.30 -0.27 11.45
CA TYR A 105 -2.23 0.42 12.17
C TYR A 105 -1.89 1.76 11.51
N LEU A 106 -1.72 1.78 10.18
CA LEU A 106 -1.42 3.00 9.43
C LEU A 106 -2.55 4.02 9.51
N ILE A 107 -3.82 3.62 9.40
CA ILE A 107 -4.97 4.52 9.58
C ILE A 107 -4.96 5.12 10.98
N SER A 108 -4.69 4.32 12.02
CA SER A 108 -4.63 4.83 13.40
C SER A 108 -3.51 5.84 13.63
N LEU A 109 -2.47 5.79 12.80
CA LEU A 109 -1.23 6.55 12.94
C LEU A 109 -1.18 7.80 12.07
N LEU A 110 -1.66 7.69 10.83
CA LEU A 110 -1.61 8.72 9.80
C LEU A 110 -2.97 9.38 9.57
N GLY A 111 -4.07 8.68 9.87
CA GLY A 111 -5.42 9.06 9.46
C GLY A 111 -5.83 8.37 8.15
N VAL A 112 -7.13 8.20 7.94
CA VAL A 112 -7.69 7.49 6.77
C VAL A 112 -7.35 8.19 5.45
N ASP A 113 -7.28 9.52 5.46
CA ASP A 113 -7.01 10.33 4.26
C ASP A 113 -5.59 10.18 3.70
N HIS A 114 -4.72 9.49 4.45
CA HIS A 114 -3.31 9.28 4.13
C HIS A 114 -2.99 7.83 3.72
N VAL A 115 -4.00 6.98 3.53
CA VAL A 115 -3.82 5.58 3.11
C VAL A 115 -4.64 5.34 1.84
N ASP A 116 -3.99 5.04 0.72
CA ASP A 116 -4.69 4.84 -0.55
C ASP A 116 -5.39 3.47 -0.61
N ALA A 117 -6.72 3.48 -0.46
CA ALA A 117 -7.57 2.28 -0.49
C ALA A 117 -7.40 1.45 -1.77
N THR A 118 -7.12 2.09 -2.91
CA THR A 118 -6.97 1.40 -4.20
C THR A 118 -5.70 0.58 -4.26
N VAL A 119 -4.65 1.04 -3.57
CA VAL A 119 -3.37 0.32 -3.48
C VAL A 119 -3.44 -0.82 -2.47
N TRP A 120 -4.12 -0.62 -1.34
CA TRP A 120 -4.27 -1.67 -0.32
C TRP A 120 -5.31 -2.74 -0.67
N GLY A 121 -6.13 -2.53 -1.70
CA GLY A 121 -7.11 -3.50 -2.18
C GLY A 121 -8.27 -3.74 -1.20
N GLN A 122 -8.51 -2.81 -0.28
CA GLN A 122 -9.52 -2.95 0.77
C GLN A 122 -10.70 -2.00 0.50
N GLU A 123 -11.83 -2.57 0.07
CA GLU A 123 -13.10 -1.83 0.01
C GLU A 123 -13.50 -1.26 1.39
N GLU A 124 -13.03 -1.88 2.48
CA GLU A 124 -13.30 -1.42 3.85
C GLU A 124 -12.66 -0.06 4.18
N ILE A 125 -11.52 0.30 3.56
CA ILE A 125 -10.96 1.65 3.69
C ILE A 125 -11.93 2.66 3.07
N ASN A 126 -12.60 2.31 1.96
CA ASN A 126 -13.66 3.14 1.39
C ASN A 126 -14.89 3.26 2.32
N CYS A 127 -15.18 2.25 3.15
CA CYS A 127 -16.23 2.35 4.18
C CYS A 127 -15.86 3.29 5.34
N VAL A 128 -14.59 3.32 5.78
CA VAL A 128 -14.12 4.28 6.80
C VAL A 128 -14.19 5.72 6.27
N TYR A 129 -13.91 5.93 4.98
CA TYR A 129 -14.19 7.20 4.28
C TYR A 129 -15.69 7.59 4.33
N ASN A 130 -16.60 6.63 4.20
CA ASN A 130 -18.05 6.85 4.15
C ASN A 130 -18.71 7.19 5.52
N GLU A 131 -18.02 6.92 6.63
CA GLU A 131 -18.50 7.28 7.98
C GLU A 131 -17.98 8.64 8.46
N HIS A 132 -16.83 9.10 7.95
CA HIS A 132 -16.18 10.35 8.39
C HIS A 132 -16.32 11.53 7.42
N SER A 133 -16.76 11.31 6.17
CA SER A 133 -17.01 12.40 5.24
C SER A 133 -18.40 13.02 5.42
N SER A 134 -18.42 14.30 5.78
CA SER A 134 -19.61 15.15 5.87
C SER A 134 -20.54 15.03 4.65
N ASP A 135 -21.84 15.16 4.90
CA ASP A 135 -23.00 14.81 4.06
C ASP A 135 -23.01 15.29 2.59
N VAL A 136 -22.07 16.14 2.18
CA VAL A 136 -21.94 16.66 0.81
C VAL A 136 -21.34 15.62 -0.15
N GLN A 137 -20.38 14.80 0.29
CA GLN A 137 -19.75 13.80 -0.59
C GLN A 137 -20.63 12.55 -0.84
N ARG A 138 -21.59 12.27 0.06
CA ARG A 138 -22.56 11.18 -0.09
C ARG A 138 -23.45 11.31 -1.32
N LEU A 139 -23.87 12.53 -1.65
CA LEU A 139 -24.78 12.76 -2.79
C LEU A 139 -24.07 12.65 -4.13
N GLU A 140 -22.83 13.13 -4.24
CA GLU A 140 -22.07 13.06 -5.50
C GLU A 140 -21.60 11.63 -5.81
N TYR A 141 -21.20 10.84 -4.81
CA TYR A 141 -20.81 9.44 -5.01
C TYR A 141 -22.00 8.55 -5.41
N CYS A 142 -23.15 8.69 -4.73
CA CYS A 142 -24.39 7.99 -5.11
C CYS A 142 -24.86 8.37 -6.52
N GLN A 143 -24.73 9.64 -6.93
CA GLN A 143 -25.12 10.08 -8.27
C GLN A 143 -24.18 9.56 -9.36
N LYS A 144 -22.88 9.43 -9.09
CA LYS A 144 -21.90 8.89 -10.05
C LYS A 144 -21.99 7.38 -10.24
N ASN A 145 -22.40 6.63 -9.22
CA ASN A 145 -22.32 5.15 -9.23
C ASN A 145 -23.67 4.42 -9.34
N ILE A 146 -24.82 5.10 -9.25
CA ILE A 146 -26.14 4.48 -9.50
C ILE A 146 -26.44 4.25 -10.99
N SER A 147 -25.66 4.84 -11.91
CA SER A 147 -25.88 4.73 -13.36
C SER A 147 -25.25 3.49 -14.01
N SER A 148 -24.40 2.71 -13.31
CA SER A 148 -23.69 1.57 -13.92
C SER A 148 -24.20 0.18 -13.51
N HIS A 149 -25.16 0.07 -12.57
CA HIS A 149 -25.56 -1.22 -11.98
C HIS A 149 -27.06 -1.54 -11.97
N ARG A 150 -27.87 -0.88 -12.81
CA ARG A 150 -29.23 -1.37 -13.12
C ARG A 150 -29.39 -1.66 -14.59
N GLN A 151 -29.03 -2.88 -14.99
CA GLN A 151 -29.83 -3.75 -15.86
C GLN A 151 -29.08 -5.07 -16.10
N CYS A 152 -28.94 -5.87 -15.04
CA CYS A 152 -28.86 -7.32 -15.19
C CYS A 152 -29.59 -7.95 -13.99
N THR A 153 -30.38 -8.99 -14.28
CA THR A 153 -31.41 -9.65 -13.43
C THR A 153 -32.73 -8.86 -13.38
N THR A 154 -33.87 -9.37 -13.87
CA THR A 154 -34.41 -10.72 -13.69
C THR A 154 -35.17 -11.24 -14.91
N SER A 155 -34.80 -12.44 -15.36
CA SER A 155 -35.67 -13.36 -16.11
C SER A 155 -36.55 -14.13 -15.11
N LYS A 156 -37.86 -14.09 -15.32
CA LYS A 156 -38.79 -15.24 -15.27
C LYS A 156 -39.96 -14.93 -16.19
#